data_AF-A0A2R6FT54-F1
#
_entry.id   AF-A0A2R6FT54-F1
#
_cell.length_a   1.000
_cell.length_b   1.000
_cell.length_c   1.000
_cell.angle_alpha   90.00
_cell.angle_beta   90.00
_cell.angle_gamma   90.00
#
_symmetry.space_group_name_H-M   'P 1'
#
loop_
_entity.id
_entity.type
_entity.pdbx_description
1 polymer ?
#
loop_
_entity_poly.entity_id
_entity_poly.type
_entity_poly.pdbx_seq_one_letter_code
_entity_poly.pdbx_strand_id
1 'polypeptide(L)'
;MTARDPSFTIPGRPERTYPRSGGVEYEGETVFILTPEDDHSNGDLEELVASVLEAGPYRSGDFMELPMVLYLARDDETGDVFRVTVRDRAIQLHVLPETDSEGLRGFYDRLCEISECEWSVACRTDFAQ
;
A
#
# COMPACT_ATOMS: atom_id res chain seq x y z
N MET A 1 20.25 5.85 7.73
CA MET A 1 19.87 5.58 9.13
C MET A 1 18.82 4.48 9.04
N THR A 2 19.05 3.30 9.63
CA THR A 2 18.20 2.14 9.36
C THR A 2 16.87 2.32 10.09
N ALA A 3 15.82 2.65 9.34
CA ALA A 3 14.46 2.49 9.78
C ALA A 3 14.33 1.08 10.39
N ARG A 4 13.82 1.04 11.62
CA ARG A 4 13.62 -0.17 12.42
C ARG A 4 12.89 -1.21 11.57
N ASP A 5 13.59 -2.25 11.09
CA ASP A 5 13.10 -3.22 10.07
C ASP A 5 11.63 -3.58 10.32
N PRO A 6 10.68 -2.93 9.61
CA PRO A 6 9.29 -3.03 9.95
C PRO A 6 8.78 -4.39 9.48
N SER A 7 8.07 -5.08 10.35
CA SER A 7 7.48 -6.36 10.01
C SER A 7 6.25 -6.14 9.13
N PHE A 8 6.33 -6.56 7.87
CA PHE A 8 5.19 -6.68 6.96
C PHE A 8 4.41 -7.99 7.16
N THR A 9 4.46 -8.58 8.35
CA THR A 9 3.68 -9.78 8.67
C THR A 9 2.20 -9.45 8.53
N ILE A 10 1.51 -10.15 7.63
CA ILE A 10 0.08 -9.98 7.38
C ILE A 10 -0.70 -10.81 8.39
N PRO A 11 -1.36 -10.20 9.40
CA PRO A 11 -2.09 -10.93 10.44
C PRO A 11 -3.36 -11.62 9.91
N GLY A 12 -3.95 -11.12 8.84
CA GLY A 12 -5.09 -11.70 8.15
C GLY A 12 -5.20 -11.13 6.73
N ARG A 13 -5.74 -11.90 5.79
CA ARG A 13 -6.01 -11.42 4.43
C ARG A 13 -7.51 -11.19 4.27
N PRO A 14 -7.93 -10.14 3.55
CA PRO A 14 -9.33 -9.97 3.24
C PRO A 14 -9.84 -11.13 2.39
N GLU A 15 -11.07 -11.56 2.62
CA GLU A 15 -11.72 -12.59 1.82
C GLU A 15 -12.55 -11.93 0.72
N ARG A 16 -12.31 -12.32 -0.54
CA ARG A 16 -13.07 -11.82 -1.69
C ARG A 16 -14.34 -12.63 -1.86
N THR A 17 -15.49 -11.99 -1.67
CA THR A 17 -16.81 -12.60 -1.83
C THR A 17 -17.53 -12.04 -3.06
N TYR A 18 -18.37 -12.89 -3.67
CA TYR A 18 -19.17 -12.56 -4.86
C TYR A 18 -20.66 -12.71 -4.54
N PRO A 19 -21.30 -11.69 -3.98
CA PRO A 19 -22.73 -11.72 -3.68
C PRO A 19 -23.54 -11.84 -4.97
N ARG A 20 -24.67 -12.55 -4.91
CA ARG A 20 -25.57 -12.75 -6.07
C ARG A 20 -26.19 -11.45 -6.60
N SER A 21 -26.05 -10.32 -5.91
CA SER A 21 -26.67 -9.05 -6.26
C SER A 21 -25.82 -7.88 -5.79
N GLY A 22 -24.55 -7.80 -6.20
CA GLY A 22 -23.73 -6.64 -5.86
C GLY A 22 -22.24 -6.90 -5.96
N GLY A 23 -21.69 -6.80 -7.17
CA GLY A 23 -20.25 -6.64 -7.40
C GLY A 23 -19.34 -7.62 -6.65
N VAL A 24 -18.13 -7.15 -6.36
CA VAL A 24 -17.12 -7.85 -5.55
C VAL A 24 -17.06 -7.15 -4.20
N GLU A 25 -17.20 -7.90 -3.13
CA GLU A 25 -17.02 -7.41 -1.77
C GLU A 25 -15.73 -8.01 -1.17
N TYR A 26 -15.08 -7.24 -0.29
CA TYR A 26 -13.94 -7.71 0.49
C TYR A 26 -14.35 -7.69 1.95
N GLU A 27 -14.37 -8.87 2.58
CA GLU A 27 -14.64 -9.00 4.01
C GLU A 27 -13.31 -8.99 4.77
N GLY A 28 -13.21 -8.10 5.76
CA GLY A 28 -11.98 -7.83 6.48
C GLY A 28 -11.04 -6.89 5.72
N GLU A 29 -10.17 -6.20 6.46
CA GLU A 29 -9.16 -5.31 5.92
C GLU A 29 -7.85 -5.46 6.71
N THR A 30 -6.73 -5.49 6.01
CA THR A 30 -5.41 -5.20 6.60
C THR A 30 -4.76 -4.06 5.82
N VAL A 31 -4.28 -3.05 6.54
CA VAL A 31 -3.62 -1.87 5.96
C VAL A 31 -2.31 -1.60 6.69
N PHE A 32 -1.23 -1.44 5.95
CA PHE A 32 0.02 -0.89 6.46
C PHE A 32 0.07 0.61 6.19
N ILE A 33 0.24 1.40 7.25
CA ILE A 33 0.27 2.86 7.21
C ILE A 33 1.73 3.27 7.37
N LEU A 34 2.28 3.90 6.33
CA LEU A 34 3.63 4.43 6.27
C LEU A 34 3.57 5.93 6.49
N THR A 35 4.10 6.39 7.61
CA THR A 35 4.13 7.81 7.99
C THR A 35 5.56 8.32 7.91
N PRO A 36 5.85 9.37 7.12
CA PRO A 36 7.17 9.98 7.11
C PRO A 36 7.41 10.72 8.45
N GLU A 37 8.65 10.78 8.91
CA GLU A 37 9.00 11.62 10.07
C GLU A 37 9.00 13.12 9.74
N ASP A 38 9.25 13.47 8.47
CA ASP A 38 9.18 14.84 7.97
C ASP A 38 7.74 15.26 7.62
N ASP A 39 7.43 16.56 7.72
CA ASP A 39 6.10 17.10 7.39
C ASP A 39 5.93 17.18 5.86
N HIS A 40 5.39 16.11 5.29
CA HIS A 40 4.99 16.04 3.88
C HIS A 40 3.49 16.30 3.74
N SER A 41 3.10 17.03 2.68
CA SER A 41 1.71 17.11 2.28
C SER A 41 1.28 15.84 1.55
N ASN A 42 -0.03 15.62 1.41
CA ASN A 42 -0.52 14.49 0.62
C ASN A 42 -0.06 14.57 -0.84
N GLY A 43 0.05 15.78 -1.42
CA GLY A 43 0.54 15.95 -2.79
C GLY A 43 1.99 15.51 -2.96
N ASP A 44 2.86 15.87 -2.01
CA ASP A 44 4.27 15.43 -2.03
C ASP A 44 4.38 13.91 -1.94
N LEU A 45 3.53 13.29 -1.12
CA LEU A 45 3.46 11.83 -0.97
C LEU A 45 2.89 11.14 -2.22
N GLU A 46 1.92 11.74 -2.89
CA GLU A 46 1.39 11.24 -4.17
C GLU A 46 2.46 11.26 -5.26
N GLU A 47 3.23 12.34 -5.38
CA GLU A 47 4.36 12.44 -6.31
C GLU A 47 5.45 11.39 -6.00
N LEU A 48 5.72 11.16 -4.71
CA LEU A 48 6.67 10.14 -4.28
C LEU A 48 6.19 8.72 -4.62
N VAL A 49 4.92 8.40 -4.37
CA VAL A 49 4.32 7.11 -4.74
C VAL A 49 4.38 6.91 -6.25
N ALA A 50 4.02 7.93 -7.05
CA ALA A 50 4.12 7.86 -8.50
C ALA A 50 5.57 7.56 -8.94
N SER A 51 6.55 8.24 -8.33
CA SER A 51 7.97 8.02 -8.62
C SER A 51 8.43 6.59 -8.29
N VAL A 52 8.01 6.02 -7.16
CA VAL A 52 8.30 4.62 -6.78
C VAL A 52 7.69 3.65 -7.80
N LEU A 53 6.45 3.89 -8.22
CA LEU A 53 5.75 3.05 -9.18
C LEU A 53 6.38 3.12 -10.58
N GLU A 54 6.81 4.30 -11.03
CA GLU A 54 7.47 4.48 -12.34
C GLU A 54 8.90 3.93 -12.37
N ALA A 55 9.64 4.02 -11.26
CA ALA A 55 11.02 3.53 -11.18
C ALA A 55 11.11 2.01 -10.91
N GLY A 56 10.09 1.44 -10.27
CA GLY A 56 10.04 0.03 -9.90
C GLY A 56 9.48 -0.89 -10.98
N PRO A 57 9.45 -2.21 -10.72
CA PRO A 57 8.86 -3.21 -11.61
C PRO A 57 7.33 -3.22 -11.53
N TYR A 58 6.70 -2.06 -11.32
CA TYR A 58 5.29 -1.97 -11.05
C TYR A 58 4.49 -1.73 -12.32
N ARG A 59 3.44 -2.52 -12.51
CA ARG A 59 2.33 -2.12 -13.37
C ARG A 59 1.27 -1.46 -12.51
N SER A 60 1.13 -0.15 -12.65
CA SER A 60 0.11 0.63 -11.94
C SER A 60 -1.03 1.04 -12.87
N GLY A 61 -2.24 1.10 -12.32
CA GLY A 61 -3.41 1.72 -12.96
C GLY A 61 -3.98 2.80 -12.05
N ASP A 62 -4.24 3.98 -12.62
CA ASP A 62 -4.91 5.10 -11.95
C ASP A 62 -6.44 4.98 -12.12
N PHE A 63 -7.17 5.01 -11.01
CA PHE A 63 -8.64 5.02 -11.03
C PHE A 63 -9.15 6.47 -10.98
N MET A 64 -9.15 7.13 -12.15
CA MET A 64 -9.44 8.56 -12.35
C MET A 64 -10.85 9.06 -11.91
N GLU A 65 -11.71 8.22 -11.33
CA GLU A 65 -13.07 8.60 -10.91
C GLU A 65 -13.29 8.53 -9.39
N LEU A 66 -12.23 8.29 -8.60
CA LEU A 66 -12.31 8.31 -7.15
C LEU A 66 -11.98 9.71 -6.59
N PRO A 67 -12.62 10.13 -5.48
CA PRO A 67 -12.31 11.40 -4.83
C PRO A 67 -10.90 11.45 -4.19
N MET A 68 -10.13 10.36 -4.27
CA MET A 68 -8.75 10.24 -3.79
C MET A 68 -7.94 9.42 -4.78
N VAL A 69 -6.64 9.72 -4.91
CA VAL A 69 -5.71 8.98 -5.78
C VAL A 69 -5.55 7.55 -5.25
N LEU A 70 -5.85 6.58 -6.12
CA LEU A 70 -5.74 5.15 -5.84
C LEU A 70 -4.89 4.50 -6.93
N TYR A 71 -3.79 3.90 -6.52
CA TYR A 71 -2.96 3.07 -7.39
C TYR A 71 -3.22 1.60 -7.09
N LEU A 72 -3.53 0.80 -8.12
CA LEU A 72 -3.41 -0.65 -8.03
C LEU A 72 -2.02 -1.04 -8.51
N ALA A 73 -1.14 -1.39 -7.57
CA ALA A 73 0.22 -1.79 -7.88
C ALA A 73 0.28 -3.31 -8.06
N ARG A 74 0.82 -3.74 -9.19
CA ARG A 74 1.26 -5.11 -9.40
C ARG A 74 2.78 -5.14 -9.50
N ASP A 75 3.42 -5.83 -8.58
CA ASP A 75 4.85 -6.10 -8.62
C ASP A 75 5.11 -7.23 -9.64
N ASP A 76 5.78 -6.94 -10.75
CA ASP A 76 6.11 -7.96 -11.77
C ASP A 76 7.27 -8.88 -11.33
N GLU A 77 8.02 -8.57 -10.26
CA GLU A 77 9.07 -9.45 -9.73
C GLU A 77 8.50 -10.53 -8.80
N THR A 78 7.64 -10.14 -7.86
CA THR A 78 7.05 -11.09 -6.89
C THR A 78 5.70 -11.65 -7.37
N GLY A 79 5.05 -10.95 -8.30
CA GLY A 79 3.68 -11.24 -8.75
C GLY A 79 2.60 -10.68 -7.84
N ASP A 80 2.98 -10.00 -6.75
CA ASP A 80 2.06 -9.45 -5.75
C ASP A 80 1.20 -8.32 -6.31
N VAL A 81 -0.03 -8.25 -5.83
CA VAL A 81 -0.95 -7.15 -6.13
C VAL A 81 -1.47 -6.56 -4.85
N PHE A 82 -1.35 -5.24 -4.68
CA PHE A 82 -1.86 -4.50 -3.53
C PHE A 82 -2.34 -3.12 -3.97
N ARG A 83 -3.12 -2.45 -3.10
CA ARG A 83 -3.57 -1.08 -3.37
C ARG A 83 -2.75 -0.10 -2.57
N VAL A 84 -2.40 1.02 -3.20
CA VAL A 84 -1.71 2.14 -2.57
C VAL A 84 -2.61 3.36 -2.60
N THR A 85 -2.82 3.98 -1.45
CA THR A 85 -3.50 5.27 -1.32
C THR A 85 -2.66 6.25 -0.52
N VAL A 86 -2.89 7.54 -0.70
CA VAL A 86 -2.30 8.59 0.11
C VAL A 86 -3.41 9.33 0.83
N ARG A 87 -3.35 9.37 2.16
CA ARG A 87 -4.36 10.03 2.98
C ARG A 87 -3.79 10.33 4.37
N ASP A 88 -4.28 11.40 4.98
CA ASP A 88 -3.92 11.77 6.36
C ASP A 88 -2.39 11.88 6.55
N ARG A 89 -1.69 12.40 5.53
CA ARG A 89 -0.22 12.53 5.44
C ARG A 89 0.53 11.22 5.61
N ALA A 90 -0.07 10.12 5.17
CA ALA A 90 0.53 8.80 5.17
C ALA A 90 0.24 8.08 3.86
N ILE A 91 1.14 7.16 3.50
CA ILE A 91 0.94 6.19 2.43
C ILE A 91 0.30 4.94 3.05
N GLN A 92 -0.78 4.44 2.47
CA GLN A 92 -1.49 3.26 2.94
C GLN A 92 -1.40 2.15 1.91
N LEU A 93 -0.83 1.02 2.33
CA LEU A 93 -0.78 -0.21 1.55
C LEU A 93 -1.91 -1.14 2.02
N HIS A 94 -2.96 -1.26 1.22
CA HIS A 94 -4.06 -2.16 1.51
C HIS A 94 -3.76 -3.54 0.95
N VAL A 95 -3.78 -4.53 1.84
CA VAL A 95 -3.64 -5.95 1.52
C VAL A 95 -4.87 -6.40 0.74
N LEU A 96 -4.64 -7.14 -0.35
CA LEU A 96 -5.62 -7.89 -1.11
C LEU A 96 -5.43 -9.40 -0.83
N PRO A 97 -6.37 -10.28 -1.24
CA PRO A 97 -6.26 -11.71 -0.98
C PRO A 97 -4.96 -12.34 -1.50
N GLU A 98 -4.46 -11.81 -2.62
CA GLU A 98 -3.26 -12.28 -3.34
C GLU A 98 -2.00 -11.51 -2.92
N THR A 99 -2.06 -10.62 -1.92
CA THR A 99 -0.89 -9.89 -1.43
C THR A 99 -0.10 -10.73 -0.44
N ASP A 100 1.19 -10.86 -0.68
CA ASP A 100 2.19 -11.37 0.24
C ASP A 100 3.09 -10.26 0.80
N SER A 101 3.77 -10.57 1.91
CA SER A 101 4.64 -9.63 2.61
C SER A 101 5.84 -9.17 1.77
N GLU A 102 6.24 -9.98 0.78
CA GLU A 102 7.41 -9.71 -0.05
C GLU A 102 7.19 -8.49 -0.94
N GLY A 103 6.06 -8.39 -1.67
CA GLY A 103 5.73 -7.21 -2.47
C GLY A 103 5.55 -5.94 -1.64
N LEU A 104 4.96 -6.03 -0.44
CA LEU A 104 4.83 -4.89 0.47
C LEU A 104 6.19 -4.39 0.96
N ARG A 105 7.08 -5.33 1.30
CA ARG A 105 8.45 -5.00 1.70
C ARG A 105 9.24 -4.40 0.55
N GLY A 106 9.14 -4.96 -0.65
CA GLY A 106 9.81 -4.44 -1.84
C GLY A 106 9.38 -3.01 -2.17
N PHE A 107 8.10 -2.69 -2.01
CA PHE A 107 7.60 -1.32 -2.15
C PHE A 107 8.20 -0.39 -1.09
N TYR A 108 8.21 -0.81 0.17
CA TYR A 108 8.76 -0.03 1.28
C TYR A 108 10.27 0.23 1.14
N ASP A 109 11.03 -0.78 0.72
CA ASP A 109 12.47 -0.65 0.54
C ASP A 109 12.76 0.40 -0.56
N ARG A 110 12.03 0.36 -1.68
CA ARG A 110 12.14 1.35 -2.76
C ARG A 110 11.71 2.76 -2.35
N LEU A 111 10.64 2.85 -1.55
CA LEU A 111 10.22 4.10 -0.96
C LEU A 111 11.36 4.72 -0.15
N CYS A 112 11.99 3.92 0.73
CA CYS A 112 13.14 4.35 1.52
C CYS A 112 14.38 4.69 0.68
N GLU A 113 14.58 4.04 -0.47
CA GLU A 113 15.69 4.34 -1.38
C GLU A 113 15.51 5.68 -2.10
N ILE A 114 14.27 6.05 -2.42
CA ILE A 114 13.94 7.27 -3.18
C ILE A 114 13.71 8.47 -2.24
N SER A 115 13.19 8.24 -1.04
CA SER A 115 12.96 9.29 -0.05
C SER A 115 14.17 9.45 0.88
N GLU A 116 14.59 10.68 1.14
CA GLU A 116 15.68 10.97 2.07
C GLU A 116 15.24 11.00 3.56
N CYS A 117 13.99 10.61 3.85
CA CYS A 117 13.38 10.68 5.18
C CYS A 117 13.21 9.29 5.83
N GLU A 118 13.05 9.31 7.16
CA GLU A 118 12.75 8.10 7.94
C GLU A 118 11.24 7.84 7.96
N TRP A 119 10.86 6.56 8.04
CA TRP A 119 9.47 6.11 7.99
C TRP A 119 9.08 5.28 9.21
N SER A 120 7.90 5.57 9.74
CA SER A 120 7.21 4.73 10.72
C SER A 120 6.16 3.87 10.02
N VAL A 121 6.11 2.59 10.39
CA VAL A 121 5.14 1.63 9.84
C VAL A 121 4.20 1.15 10.94
N ALA A 122 2.90 1.32 10.72
CA ALA A 122 1.84 0.77 11.57
C ALA A 122 0.99 -0.23 10.79
N CYS A 123 0.59 -1.33 11.42
CA CYS A 123 -0.35 -2.29 10.84
C CYS A 123 -1.71 -2.12 11.50
N ARG A 124 -2.75 -1.88 10.70
CA ARG A 124 -4.15 -1.83 11.15
C ARG A 124 -4.90 -3.00 10.53
N THR A 125 -5.74 -3.64 11.34
CA THR A 125 -6.65 -4.67 10.89
C THR A 125 -8.07 -4.32 11.30
N ASP A 126 -9.02 -4.66 10.44
CA ASP A 126 -10.44 -4.60 10.74
C ASP A 126 -11.05 -5.90 10.23
N PHE A 127 -11.26 -6.86 11.12
CA PHE A 127 -11.94 -8.11 10.83
C PHE A 127 -13.13 -8.23 11.79
N ALA A 128 -14.30 -8.61 11.28
CA ALA A 128 -15.44 -8.90 12.13
C ALA A 128 -15.08 -10.09 13.04
N GLN A 129 -15.26 -9.92 14.36
CA GLN A 129 -14.99 -10.95 15.38
C GLN A 129 -16.08 -12.01 15.42
#